data_AF-A0AAE1HZB3-F1
#
_entry.id   AF-A0AAE1HZB3-F1
#
_cell.length_a   1.000
_cell.length_b   1.000
_cell.length_c   1.000
_cell.angle_alpha   90.00
_cell.angle_beta   90.00
_cell.angle_gamma   90.00
#
_symmetry.space_group_name_H-M   'P 1'
#
loop_
_entity.id
_entity.type
_entity.pdbx_description
1 polymer ?
#
loop_
_entity_poly.entity_id
_entity_poly.type
_entity_poly.pdbx_seq_one_letter_code
_entity_poly.pdbx_strand_id
1 'polypeptide(L)'
;MEHFLGNQFIGGVFPLSVRVKVPPFRQRGEDVTLQCHFDLDAGELYSVQWYKDNEEFFRYKPRAEPQKHPFKDIAGVKVDVS
;
A
#
# COMPACT_ATOMS: atom_id res chain seq x y z
N MET A 1 -5.43 20.78 -6.34
CA MET A 1 -4.11 21.03 -6.93
C MET A 1 -3.14 20.96 -5.77
N GLU A 2 -2.63 19.77 -5.48
CA GLU A 2 -1.65 19.52 -4.42
C GLU A 2 -0.57 18.67 -5.06
N HIS A 3 0.59 19.27 -5.27
CA HIS A 3 1.74 18.65 -5.90
C HIS A 3 2.48 17.82 -4.85
N PHE A 4 2.43 16.49 -4.93
CA PHE A 4 3.34 15.65 -4.15
C PHE A 4 4.67 15.54 -4.88
N LEU A 5 5.62 16.35 -4.42
CA LEU A 5 7.01 16.36 -4.87
C LEU A 5 7.66 15.00 -4.54
N GLY A 6 8.18 14.33 -5.57
CA GLY A 6 9.03 13.15 -5.42
C GLY A 6 10.38 13.54 -4.85
N ASN A 7 10.86 12.80 -3.85
CA ASN A 7 12.13 13.05 -3.18
C ASN A 7 13.35 12.80 -4.09
N GLN A 8 14.34 13.70 -3.96
CA GLN A 8 15.70 13.64 -4.49
C GLN A 8 16.53 12.55 -3.79
N PHE A 9 17.32 11.77 -4.53
CA PHE A 9 18.31 10.84 -3.97
C PHE A 9 19.74 11.41 -4.09
N ILE A 10 20.49 11.42 -2.98
CA ILE A 10 21.97 11.51 -2.96
C ILE A 10 22.49 10.43 -1.98
N GLY A 11 23.46 9.63 -2.43
CA GLY A 11 24.43 8.94 -1.56
C GLY A 11 24.13 7.46 -1.24
N GLY A 12 25.08 6.58 -1.55
CA GLY A 12 24.99 5.14 -1.32
C GLY A 12 25.08 4.72 0.15
N VAL A 13 24.07 3.97 0.58
CA VAL A 13 23.95 3.01 1.69
C VAL A 13 22.80 2.10 1.25
N PHE A 14 22.88 0.76 1.33
CA PHE A 14 21.76 -0.13 0.93
C PHE A 14 20.45 0.36 1.58
N PRO A 15 19.55 1.00 0.82
CA PRO A 15 18.49 1.75 1.45
C PRO A 15 17.26 0.84 1.55
N LEU A 16 16.74 0.68 2.76
CA LEU A 16 15.36 0.28 2.96
C LEU A 16 14.50 1.17 2.07
N SER A 17 13.87 0.59 1.04
CA SER A 17 13.15 1.35 0.04
C SER A 17 11.69 0.95 0.04
N VAL A 18 10.80 1.92 0.16
CA VAL A 18 9.35 1.69 0.04
C VAL A 18 8.85 2.52 -1.13
N ARG A 19 8.25 1.85 -2.11
CA ARG A 19 7.67 2.46 -3.31
C ARG A 19 6.23 2.03 -3.44
N VAL A 20 5.34 3.01 -3.46
CA VAL A 20 3.90 2.79 -3.63
C VAL A 20 3.52 3.23 -5.03
N LYS A 21 2.85 2.36 -5.79
CA LYS A 21 2.24 2.71 -7.08
C LYS A 21 0.73 2.74 -6.92
N VAL A 22 0.17 3.92 -7.09
CA VAL A 22 -1.27 4.18 -7.11
C VAL A 22 -1.58 4.89 -8.43
N PRO A 23 -2.52 4.38 -9.24
CA PRO A 23 -2.96 5.10 -10.44
C PRO A 23 -3.65 6.41 -10.02
N PRO A 24 -3.36 7.53 -10.69
CA PRO A 24 -3.85 8.85 -10.25
C PRO A 24 -5.37 9.00 -10.46
N PHE A 25 -5.92 8.40 -11.51
CA PHE A 25 -7.35 8.46 -11.83
C PHE A 25 -7.80 7.16 -12.49
N ARG A 26 -9.01 6.72 -12.12
CA ARG A 26 -9.72 5.58 -12.71
C ARG A 26 -11.20 5.90 -12.81
N GLN A 27 -11.89 5.26 -13.74
CA GLN A 27 -13.32 5.49 -13.90
C GLN A 27 -14.10 4.82 -12.77
N ARG A 28 -15.25 5.38 -12.42
CA ARG A 28 -16.12 4.82 -11.40
C ARG A 28 -16.58 3.42 -11.83
N GLY A 29 -16.32 2.42 -11.00
CA GLY A 29 -16.67 1.02 -11.26
C GLY A 29 -15.56 0.20 -11.90
N GLU A 30 -14.41 0.79 -12.22
CA GLU A 30 -13.21 0.05 -12.63
C GLU A 30 -12.41 -0.40 -11.41
N ASP A 31 -11.71 -1.53 -11.57
CA ASP A 31 -10.81 -2.05 -10.55
C ASP A 31 -9.47 -1.29 -10.55
N VAL A 32 -8.96 -1.12 -9.33
CA VAL A 32 -7.66 -0.49 -9.04
C VAL A 32 -6.73 -1.51 -8.42
N THR A 33 -5.51 -1.58 -8.94
CA THR A 33 -4.43 -2.33 -8.32
C THR A 33 -3.53 -1.37 -7.55
N LEU A 34 -3.45 -1.57 -6.24
CA LEU A 34 -2.55 -0.85 -5.36
C LEU A 34 -1.30 -1.70 -5.14
N GLN A 35 -0.13 -1.22 -5.56
CA GLN A 35 1.12 -1.97 -5.43
C GLN A 35 2.04 -1.30 -4.41
N CYS A 36 2.52 -2.09 -3.46
CA CYS A 36 3.57 -1.69 -2.53
C CYS A 36 4.79 -2.57 -2.78
N HIS A 37 5.89 -1.94 -3.22
CA HIS A 37 7.19 -2.57 -3.32
C HIS A 37 8.03 -2.13 -2.14
N PHE A 38 8.55 -3.08 -1.38
CA PHE A 38 9.43 -2.83 -0.26
C PHE A 38 10.72 -3.63 -0.45
N ASP A 39 11.85 -3.00 -0.16
CA ASP A 39 13.15 -3.63 -0.03
C ASP A 39 13.58 -3.48 1.42
N LEU A 40 13.69 -4.60 2.14
CA LEU A 40 13.97 -4.62 3.57
C LEU A 40 15.38 -5.09 3.90
N ASP A 41 16.23 -5.32 2.89
CA ASP A 41 17.56 -5.91 3.06
C ASP A 41 17.50 -7.19 3.95
N ALA A 42 18.12 -7.19 5.14
CA ALA A 42 18.04 -8.30 6.10
C ALA A 42 16.85 -8.23 7.07
N GLY A 43 16.00 -7.20 6.97
CA GLY A 43 14.82 -7.00 7.80
C GLY A 43 13.58 -7.76 7.31
N GLU A 44 12.59 -7.93 8.19
CA GLU A 44 11.31 -8.54 7.83
C GLU A 44 10.15 -7.54 7.92
N LEU A 45 9.21 -7.66 6.98
CA LEU A 45 8.03 -6.82 6.94
C LEU A 45 7.09 -7.17 8.10
N TYR A 46 6.81 -6.18 8.95
CA TYR A 46 5.81 -6.35 10.01
C TYR A 46 4.37 -6.35 9.47
N SER A 47 4.00 -5.27 8.76
CA SER A 47 2.70 -5.16 8.12
C SER A 47 2.67 -4.07 7.04
N VAL A 48 1.82 -4.25 6.03
CA VAL A 48 1.39 -3.18 5.10
C VAL A 48 -0.07 -2.86 5.41
N GLN A 49 -0.39 -1.58 5.56
CA GLN A 49 -1.74 -1.12 5.87
C GLN A 49 -2.16 -0.07 4.86
N TRP A 50 -3.38 -0.19 4.35
CA TRP A 50 -3.97 0.74 3.42
C TRP A 50 -5.17 1.44 4.04
N TYR A 51 -5.18 2.76 3.91
CA TYR A 51 -6.19 3.64 4.48
C TYR A 51 -6.86 4.47 3.39
N LYS A 52 -8.16 4.70 3.56
CA LYS A 52 -8.94 5.67 2.81
C LYS A 52 -9.73 6.48 3.82
N ASP A 53 -9.66 7.81 3.76
CA ASP A 53 -10.40 8.73 4.64
C ASP A 53 -10.22 8.42 6.15
N ASN A 54 -9.00 8.04 6.54
CA ASN A 54 -8.62 7.59 7.89
C ASN A 54 -9.20 6.24 8.34
N GLU A 55 -9.91 5.53 7.46
CA GLU A 55 -10.40 4.18 7.73
C GLU A 55 -9.51 3.13 7.05
N GLU A 56 -9.12 2.12 7.81
CA GLU A 56 -8.29 1.02 7.31
C GLU A 56 -9.13 0.04 6.51
N PHE A 57 -8.81 -0.17 5.24
CA PHE A 57 -9.59 -1.07 4.37
C PHE A 57 -8.86 -2.37 4.02
N PHE A 58 -7.54 -2.40 4.13
CA PHE A 58 -6.76 -3.62 3.89
C PHE A 58 -5.46 -3.63 4.69
N ARG A 59 -5.12 -4.81 5.21
CA ARG A 59 -3.85 -5.07 5.91
C ARG A 59 -3.23 -6.38 5.45
N TYR A 60 -1.93 -6.35 5.17
CA TYR A 60 -1.12 -7.52 4.88
C TYR A 60 -0.09 -7.73 5.99
N LYS A 61 -0.03 -8.94 6.56
CA LYS A 61 0.89 -9.36 7.61
C LYS A 61 1.49 -10.71 7.23
N PRO A 62 2.77 -10.77 6.80
CA PRO A 62 3.39 -12.02 6.37
C PRO A 62 3.38 -13.12 7.44
N ARG A 63 3.51 -12.71 8.70
CA ARG A 63 3.55 -13.61 9.87
C ARG A 63 2.17 -13.92 10.48
N ALA A 64 1.08 -13.43 9.90
CA ALA A 64 -0.27 -13.69 10.38
C ALA A 64 -0.94 -14.81 9.57
N GLU A 65 -1.87 -15.53 10.22
CA GLU A 65 -2.76 -16.48 9.57
C GLU A 65 -4.22 -16.03 9.83
N PRO A 66 -4.97 -15.59 8.81
CA PRO A 66 -4.58 -15.41 7.41
C PRO A 66 -3.68 -14.20 7.19
N GLN A 67 -2.80 -14.23 6.17
CA GLN A 67 -1.88 -13.12 5.88
C GLN A 67 -2.57 -11.84 5.40
N LYS A 68 -3.72 -11.98 4.73
CA LYS A 68 -4.51 -10.89 4.16
C LYS A 68 -5.71 -10.61 5.07
N HIS A 69 -5.86 -9.38 5.52
CA HIS A 69 -6.96 -8.93 6.37
C HIS A 69 -7.73 -7.78 5.68
N PRO A 70 -8.80 -8.08 4.92
CA PRO A 70 -9.69 -7.07 4.38
C PRO A 70 -10.67 -6.58 5.46
N PHE A 71 -10.99 -5.29 5.46
CA PHE A 71 -12.03 -4.71 6.33
C PHE A 71 -13.28 -4.42 5.48
N LYS A 72 -14.44 -4.89 5.95
CA LYS A 72 -15.68 -4.94 5.13
C LYS A 72 -16.56 -3.69 5.22
N ASP A 73 -16.24 -2.75 6.11
CA ASP A 73 -17.16 -1.67 6.50
C ASP A 73 -16.74 -0.27 5.98
N ILE A 74 -16.02 -0.22 4.86
CA ILE A 74 -15.48 1.03 4.32
C ILE A 74 -16.36 1.53 3.18
N ALA A 75 -16.96 2.70 3.37
CA ALA A 75 -17.90 3.27 2.41
C ALA A 75 -17.25 3.45 1.02
N GLY A 76 -17.79 2.72 0.03
CA GLY A 76 -17.37 2.81 -1.37
C GLY A 76 -16.08 2.05 -1.71
N VAL A 77 -15.54 1.23 -0.80
CA VAL A 77 -14.38 0.37 -1.08
C VAL A 77 -14.78 -1.10 -1.06
N LYS A 78 -14.41 -1.83 -2.12
CA LYS A 78 -14.50 -3.28 -2.17
C LYS A 78 -13.09 -3.81 -2.40
N VAL A 79 -12.62 -4.65 -1.49
CA VAL A 79 -11.30 -5.27 -1.59
C VAL A 79 -11.46 -6.67 -2.15
N ASP A 80 -10.88 -6.92 -3.31
CA ASP A 80 -10.71 -8.27 -3.82
C ASP A 80 -9.46 -8.90 -3.17
N VAL A 81 -9.66 -10.02 -2.48
CA VAL A 81 -8.61 -10.80 -1.79
C VAL A 81 -8.41 -12.18 -2.41
N SER A 82 -9.17 -12.50 -3.47
CA SER A 82 -9.15 -13.80 -4.15
C SER A 82 -7.81 -14.14 -4.80
#